data_AF-A0A4Y2EKW0-F1
#
_entry.id   AF-A0A4Y2EKW0-F1
#
_cell.length_a   1.000
_cell.length_b   1.000
_cell.length_c   1.000
_cell.angle_alpha   90.00
_cell.angle_beta   90.00
_cell.angle_gamma   90.00
#
_symmetry.space_group_name_H-M   'P 1'
#
loop_
_entity.id
_entity.type
_entity.pdbx_description
1 polymer ?
#
loop_
_entity_poly.entity_id
_entity_poly.type
_entity_poly.pdbx_seq_one_letter_code
_entity_poly.pdbx_strand_id
1 'polypeptide(L)'
;MSGSTGIPKGCVHTTGGCMIYAALTFKYVFDYFPGDVYISMSDIGWIIEHTYNVYGQLLNAATCFLFEGLPTNPGRYWEIAERCGANQLYVAPTVIRSLMRYDDD
;
A
#
# COMPACT_ATOMS: atom_id res chain seq x y z
N MET A 1 0.01 10.48 -14.34
CA MET A 1 1.44 10.30 -14.00
C MET A 1 2.21 11.56 -14.35
N SER A 2 3.10 12.01 -13.46
CA SER A 2 3.99 13.15 -13.72
C SER A 2 5.00 12.73 -14.79
N GLY A 3 4.83 13.23 -16.02
CA GLY A 3 5.74 12.96 -17.14
C GLY A 3 6.81 14.03 -17.24
N SER A 4 7.94 13.70 -17.89
CA SER A 4 9.08 14.62 -18.11
C SER A 4 8.74 15.92 -18.86
N THR A 5 7.58 15.98 -19.51
CA THR A 5 7.13 17.11 -20.33
C THR A 5 6.18 18.08 -19.60
N GLY A 6 6.01 17.95 -18.27
CA GLY A 6 5.26 18.89 -17.43
C GLY A 6 3.72 18.80 -17.53
N ILE A 7 3.18 18.24 -18.62
CA ILE A 7 1.74 18.00 -18.76
C ILE A 7 1.39 16.61 -18.19
N PRO A 8 0.46 16.51 -17.23
CA PRO A 8 0.03 15.22 -16.69
C PRO A 8 -0.57 14.32 -17.77
N LYS A 9 -0.08 13.07 -17.85
CA LYS A 9 -0.65 12.05 -18.73
C LYS A 9 -1.63 11.19 -17.96
N GLY A 10 -2.84 11.02 -18.50
CA GLY A 10 -3.86 10.10 -17.98
C GLY A 10 -3.55 8.67 -18.40
N CYS A 11 -2.99 7.87 -17.48
CA CYS A 11 -2.75 6.46 -17.74
C CYS A 11 -4.07 5.69 -17.64
N VAL A 12 -4.35 4.88 -18.66
CA VAL A 12 -5.59 4.09 -18.76
C VAL A 12 -5.26 2.62 -18.55
N HIS A 13 -6.03 1.96 -17.69
CA HIS A 13 -5.96 0.52 -17.45
C HIS A 13 -7.23 -0.15 -17.99
N THR A 14 -7.09 -1.30 -18.66
CA THR A 14 -8.23 -2.13 -19.06
C THR A 14 -8.67 -3.02 -17.90
N THR A 15 -9.96 -3.33 -17.81
CA THR A 15 -10.53 -4.02 -16.65
C THR A 15 -9.91 -5.41 -16.43
N GLY A 16 -10.06 -6.34 -17.38
CA GLY A 16 -9.67 -7.74 -17.16
C GLY A 16 -8.17 -7.91 -16.83
N GLY A 17 -7.30 -7.28 -17.62
CA GLY A 17 -5.85 -7.35 -17.41
C GLY A 17 -5.41 -6.73 -16.09
N CYS A 18 -5.95 -5.56 -15.74
CA CYS A 18 -5.62 -4.87 -14.49
C CYS A 18 -6.06 -5.68 -13.26
N MET A 19 -7.29 -6.22 -13.27
CA MET A 19 -7.82 -7.00 -12.15
C MET A 19 -7.03 -8.30 -11.95
N ILE A 20 -6.76 -9.06 -13.02
CA ILE A 20 -6.00 -10.31 -12.93
C ILE A 20 -4.57 -10.04 -12.43
N TYR A 21 -3.91 -9.00 -12.95
CA TYR A 21 -2.57 -8.62 -12.51
C TYR A 21 -2.56 -8.28 -11.02
N ALA A 22 -3.49 -7.44 -10.56
CA ALA A 22 -3.58 -7.05 -9.16
C ALA A 22 -3.85 -8.26 -8.24
N ALA A 23 -4.79 -9.12 -8.62
CA ALA A 23 -5.14 -10.30 -7.82
C ALA A 23 -3.98 -11.30 -7.71
N LEU A 24 -3.30 -11.59 -8.84
CA LEU A 24 -2.18 -12.53 -8.87
C LEU A 24 -0.97 -12.00 -8.10
N THR A 25 -0.58 -10.76 -8.35
CA THR A 25 0.60 -10.19 -7.69
C THR A 25 0.35 -10.01 -6.21
N PHE A 26 -0.85 -9.59 -5.80
CA PHE A 26 -1.20 -9.53 -4.39
C PHE A 26 -1.06 -10.90 -3.70
N LYS A 27 -1.62 -11.95 -4.30
CA LYS A 27 -1.57 -13.30 -3.75
C LYS A 27 -0.16 -13.87 -3.66
N TYR A 28 0.62 -13.77 -4.74
CA TYR A 28 1.89 -14.49 -4.85
C TYR A 28 3.11 -13.68 -4.43
N VAL A 29 3.10 -12.35 -4.57
CA VAL A 29 4.26 -11.51 -4.19
C VAL A 29 4.25 -11.24 -2.69
N PHE A 30 3.08 -10.95 -2.11
CA PHE A 30 2.95 -10.74 -0.68
C PHE A 30 2.63 -12.02 0.09
N ASP A 31 2.53 -13.16 -0.61
CA ASP A 31 2.23 -14.47 -0.02
C ASP A 31 0.98 -14.42 0.88
N TYR A 32 -0.11 -13.91 0.32
CA TYR A 32 -1.36 -13.68 1.06
C TYR A 32 -2.14 -14.98 1.29
N PHE A 33 -2.50 -15.24 2.54
CA PHE A 33 -3.42 -16.30 2.94
C PHE A 33 -4.75 -15.74 3.48
N PRO A 34 -5.86 -16.47 3.32
CA PRO A 34 -7.14 -16.05 3.88
C PRO A 34 -7.05 -15.83 5.40
N GLY A 35 -7.40 -14.61 5.83
CA GLY A 35 -7.32 -14.19 7.23
C GLY A 35 -6.10 -13.34 7.57
N ASP A 36 -5.11 -13.25 6.68
CA ASP A 36 -3.99 -12.33 6.86
C ASP A 36 -4.47 -10.86 6.79
N VAL A 37 -3.81 -10.02 7.57
CA VAL A 37 -4.00 -8.58 7.58
C VAL A 37 -2.81 -7.93 6.88
N TYR A 38 -3.01 -7.56 5.62
CA TYR A 38 -2.09 -6.70 4.90
C TYR A 38 -2.43 -5.24 5.22
N ILE A 39 -1.40 -4.42 5.45
CA ILE A 39 -1.54 -2.98 5.69
C ILE A 39 -0.61 -2.21 4.76
N SER A 40 -1.19 -1.25 4.04
CA SER A 40 -0.47 -0.16 3.40
C SER A 40 -0.88 1.17 4.02
N MET A 41 0.10 2.05 4.21
CA MET A 41 -0.10 3.40 4.76
C MET A 41 0.02 4.48 3.67
N SER A 42 -0.05 4.10 2.39
CA SER A 42 0.03 5.04 1.27
C SER A 42 -1.33 5.60 0.89
N ASP A 43 -1.31 6.65 0.06
CA ASP A 43 -2.50 7.36 -0.38
C ASP A 43 -3.11 6.74 -1.65
N ILE A 44 -4.45 6.69 -1.71
CA ILE A 44 -5.19 6.10 -2.84
C ILE A 44 -4.92 6.81 -4.16
N GLY A 45 -4.48 8.07 -4.16
CA GLY A 45 -4.10 8.80 -5.37
C GLY A 45 -2.95 8.17 -6.18
N TRP A 46 -2.23 7.20 -5.61
CA TRP A 46 -1.15 6.48 -6.28
C TRP A 46 -1.59 5.10 -6.80
N ILE A 47 -0.91 4.64 -7.86
CA ILE A 47 -1.20 3.34 -8.49
C ILE A 47 -0.99 2.14 -7.55
N ILE A 48 -0.10 2.31 -6.58
CA ILE A 48 0.24 1.28 -5.60
C ILE A 48 -0.98 0.87 -4.76
N GLU A 49 -1.75 1.86 -4.30
CA GLU A 49 -2.94 1.64 -3.46
C GLU A 49 -4.13 1.16 -4.28
N HIS A 50 -4.31 1.67 -5.50
CA HIS A 50 -5.30 1.11 -6.42
C HIS A 50 -5.06 -0.39 -6.61
N THR A 51 -3.81 -0.78 -6.83
CA THR A 51 -3.44 -2.16 -7.17
C THR A 51 -3.46 -3.07 -5.94
N TYR A 52 -2.86 -2.67 -4.82
CA TYR A 52 -2.61 -3.58 -3.69
C TYR A 52 -3.46 -3.30 -2.45
N ASN A 53 -4.09 -2.14 -2.35
CA ASN A 53 -4.96 -1.81 -1.22
C ASN A 53 -6.44 -1.94 -1.54
N VAL A 54 -6.82 -1.63 -2.79
CA VAL A 54 -8.21 -1.78 -3.24
C VAL A 54 -8.40 -3.06 -4.06
N TYR A 55 -7.85 -3.11 -5.29
CA TYR A 55 -8.17 -4.22 -6.20
C TYR A 55 -7.60 -5.55 -5.71
N GLY A 56 -6.31 -5.63 -5.40
CA GLY A 56 -5.63 -6.86 -5.00
C GLY A 56 -6.25 -7.50 -3.76
N GLN A 57 -6.52 -6.70 -2.72
CA GLN A 57 -7.15 -7.16 -1.49
C GLN A 57 -8.59 -7.61 -1.71
N LEU A 58 -9.44 -6.75 -2.30
CA LEU A 58 -10.86 -7.06 -2.48
C LEU A 58 -11.09 -8.25 -3.42
N LEU A 59 -10.26 -8.40 -4.46
CA LEU A 59 -10.30 -9.56 -5.36
C LEU A 59 -9.84 -10.86 -4.69
N ASN A 60 -9.01 -10.79 -3.66
CA ASN A 60 -8.58 -11.94 -2.86
C ASN A 60 -9.37 -12.10 -1.55
N ALA A 61 -10.48 -11.36 -1.38
CA ALA A 61 -11.32 -11.37 -0.18
C ALA A 61 -10.56 -11.03 1.13
N ALA A 62 -9.54 -10.18 1.02
CA ALA A 62 -8.78 -9.67 2.15
C ALA A 62 -9.45 -8.47 2.81
N THR A 63 -9.02 -8.16 4.04
CA THR A 63 -9.45 -6.97 4.77
C THR A 63 -8.88 -5.70 4.13
N CYS A 64 -9.77 -4.80 3.70
CA CYS A 64 -9.40 -3.49 3.16
C CYS A 64 -9.06 -2.50 4.27
N PHE A 65 -7.81 -2.02 4.31
CA PHE A 65 -7.35 -1.06 5.31
C PHE A 65 -7.06 0.31 4.69
N LEU A 66 -7.71 1.36 5.19
CA LEU A 66 -7.48 2.74 4.75
C LEU A 66 -6.84 3.55 5.87
N PHE A 67 -5.64 4.07 5.62
CA PHE A 67 -4.96 4.98 6.52
C PHE A 67 -5.22 6.43 6.14
N GLU A 68 -5.81 7.18 7.07
CA GLU A 68 -5.89 8.63 6.96
C GLU A 68 -4.99 9.25 8.03
N GLY A 69 -3.85 9.80 7.60
CA GLY A 69 -2.90 10.46 8.50
C GLY A 69 -1.52 10.65 7.91
N LEU A 70 -0.64 11.22 8.73
CA LEU A 70 0.77 11.42 8.40
C LEU A 70 1.66 10.63 9.38
N PRO A 71 2.85 10.20 8.96
CA PRO A 71 3.86 9.59 9.83
C PRO A 71 4.57 10.65 10.70
N THR A 72 3.81 11.44 11.46
CA THR A 72 4.36 12.54 12.29
C THR A 72 4.94 12.06 13.62
N ASN A 73 4.50 10.91 14.13
CA ASN A 73 5.10 10.24 15.30
C ASN A 73 5.83 8.97 14.82
N PRO A 74 7.12 8.78 15.15
CA PRO A 74 7.91 7.64 14.71
C PRO A 74 7.29 6.26 15.02
N GLY A 75 6.56 6.14 16.14
CA GLY A 75 5.92 4.89 16.56
C GLY A 75 4.58 4.59 15.88
N ARG A 76 3.95 5.58 15.23
CA ARG A 76 2.54 5.48 14.84
C ARG A 76 2.25 4.33 13.88
N TYR A 77 3.15 4.03 12.96
CA TYR A 77 2.96 2.93 12.00
C TYR A 77 3.02 1.56 12.70
N TRP A 78 3.92 1.42 13.67
CA TRP A 78 4.07 0.21 14.47
C TRP A 78 2.90 0.00 15.43
N GLU A 79 2.45 1.07 16.09
CA GLU A 79 1.26 1.03 16.95
C GLU A 79 0.00 0.60 16.17
N ILE A 80 -0.16 1.08 14.94
CA ILE A 80 -1.29 0.69 14.08
C ILE A 80 -1.13 -0.75 13.63
N ALA A 81 0.07 -1.15 13.19
CA ALA A 81 0.34 -2.52 12.77
C ALA A 81 0.06 -3.52 13.91
N GLU A 82 0.51 -3.22 15.13
CA GLU A 82 0.26 -4.03 16.32
C GLU A 82 -1.23 -4.06 16.67
N ARG A 83 -1.90 -2.90 16.73
CA ARG A 83 -3.33 -2.80 17.06
C ARG A 83 -4.22 -3.56 16.07
N CYS A 84 -3.84 -3.56 14.79
CA CYS A 84 -4.60 -4.22 13.73
C CYS A 84 -4.15 -5.67 13.50
N GLY A 85 -3.11 -6.16 14.18
CA GLY A 85 -2.59 -7.51 14.00
C GLY A 85 -2.04 -7.75 12.59
N ALA A 86 -1.31 -6.78 12.04
CA ALA A 86 -0.80 -6.85 10.67
C ALA A 86 0.17 -8.02 10.46
N ASN A 87 -0.11 -8.85 9.46
CA ASN A 87 0.81 -9.89 8.97
C ASN A 87 1.85 -9.29 8.02
N GLN A 88 1.44 -8.29 7.24
CA GLN A 88 2.24 -7.70 6.16
C GLN A 88 2.13 -6.18 6.21
N LEU A 89 3.26 -5.48 6.15
CA LEU A 89 3.33 -4.02 6.14
C LEU A 89 4.06 -3.53 4.89
N TYR A 90 3.38 -2.76 4.06
CA TYR A 90 3.94 -2.20 2.84
C TYR A 90 4.08 -0.68 2.93
N VAL A 91 5.33 -0.19 2.89
CA VAL A 91 5.67 1.21 3.15
C VAL A 91 6.73 1.69 2.17
N ALA A 92 6.64 2.95 1.75
CA ALA A 92 7.61 3.54 0.85
C ALA A 92 9.00 3.68 1.53
N PRO A 93 10.11 3.45 0.80
CA PRO A 93 11.46 3.62 1.36
C PRO A 93 11.75 5.02 1.89
N THR A 94 11.07 6.04 1.36
CA THR A 94 11.16 7.42 1.87
C THR A 94 10.69 7.53 3.31
N VAL A 95 9.60 6.86 3.68
CA VAL A 95 9.09 6.88 5.06
C VAL A 95 10.06 6.16 5.99
N ILE A 96 10.58 4.99 5.58
CA ILE A 96 11.56 4.26 6.40
C ILE A 96 12.79 5.14 6.67
N ARG A 97 13.33 5.82 5.65
CA ARG A 97 14.46 6.76 5.83
C ARG A 97 14.11 7.95 6.71
N SER A 98 12.89 8.47 6.63
CA SER A 98 12.44 9.55 7.52
C SER A 98 12.34 9.08 8.97
N LEU A 99 11.86 7.86 9.22
CA LEU A 99 11.77 7.28 10.56
C LEU A 99 13.14 6.98 11.16
N MET A 100 14.09 6.47 10.37
CA MET A 100 15.46 6.22 10.83
C MET A 100 16.16 7.49 11.36
N ARG A 101 15.87 8.67 10.79
CA ARG A 101 16.45 9.94 11.25
C ARG A 101 15.99 10.36 12.64
N TYR A 102 14.86 9.86 13.12
CA TYR A 102 14.36 10.18 14.45
C TYR A 102 15.05 9.38 15.57
N ASP A 103 15.78 8.30 15.23
CA ASP A 103 16.51 7.46 16.19
C ASP A 103 17.97 7.94 16.37
N ASP A 104 18.46 8.79 15.46
CA ASP A 104 19.80 9.40 15.50
C ASP A 104 19.85 10.75 16.29
N ASP A 105 18.73 11.18 16.88
CA ASP A 105 18.57 12.35 17.77
C ASP A 105 18.21 11.92 19.21
#